data_AF-A0A924L7J2-F1
#
_entry.id   AF-A0A924L7J2-F1
#
_cell.length_a   1.000
_cell.length_b   1.000
_cell.length_c   1.000
_cell.angle_alpha   90.00
_cell.angle_beta   90.00
_cell.angle_gamma   90.00
#
_symmetry.space_group_name_H-M   'P 1'
#
loop_
_entity.id
_entity.type
_entity.pdbx_description
1 polymer ?
#
loop_
_entity_poly.entity_id
_entity_poly.type
_entity_poly.pdbx_seq_one_letter_code
_entity_poly.pdbx_strand_id
1 'polypeptide(L)'
;YLLHEAHPSIAAFGGMFLGMLFLDFIFEDRDITWLTWLERPLASVGKLDQLSVVVALGALTVTAQLLAENPGTVMVSGALGILTYLLVNGLGELFEAGGGDETDVSDEDAAGPATSSGAGGMILASGKAAFFLFLYLEVLDASFSFDGVIGAFAITQDIFIIAVGLGVGALYIRSLTVYLVHKGTLNDYVYLEHGALWAIGALSTVLLVSIKFEVPELVTGLIGVGFIAAAFISSLSHNRREGAEPLDAASGHDVAADT
;
A
#
# COMPACT_ATOMS: atom_id res chain seq x y z
N TYR A 1 -24.38 11.69 -18.10
CA TYR A 1 -23.99 13.10 -18.25
C TYR A 1 -23.21 13.58 -17.02
N LEU A 2 -23.79 13.59 -15.81
CA LEU A 2 -23.08 14.02 -14.57
C LEU A 2 -21.85 13.18 -14.18
N LEU A 3 -21.87 11.85 -14.40
CA LEU A 3 -20.74 10.98 -14.07
C LEU A 3 -19.52 11.16 -14.99
N HIS A 4 -19.73 11.61 -16.24
CA HIS A 4 -18.63 11.79 -17.19
C HIS A 4 -17.85 13.08 -16.91
N GLU A 5 -18.52 14.12 -16.37
CA GLU A 5 -17.89 15.38 -15.96
C GLU A 5 -17.12 15.27 -14.63
N ALA A 6 -17.52 14.35 -13.74
CA ALA A 6 -16.87 14.16 -12.44
C ALA A 6 -15.70 13.15 -12.46
N HIS A 7 -15.61 12.30 -13.48
CA HIS A 7 -14.53 11.31 -13.57
C HIS A 7 -13.12 11.94 -13.55
N PRO A 8 -12.83 13.02 -14.30
CA PRO A 8 -11.52 13.67 -14.27
C PRO A 8 -11.11 14.22 -12.89
N SER A 9 -12.05 14.72 -12.09
CA SER A 9 -11.75 15.26 -10.76
C SER A 9 -11.43 14.15 -9.76
N ILE A 10 -12.20 13.06 -9.78
CA ILE A 10 -11.97 11.89 -8.93
C ILE A 10 -10.62 11.24 -9.28
N ALA A 11 -10.36 11.06 -10.57
CA ALA A 11 -9.12 10.47 -11.08
C ALA A 11 -7.89 11.33 -10.72
N ALA A 12 -8.00 12.66 -10.82
CA ALA A 12 -6.93 13.58 -10.42
C ALA A 12 -6.67 13.56 -8.91
N PHE A 13 -7.74 13.61 -8.10
CA PHE A 13 -7.62 13.56 -6.63
C PHE A 13 -6.97 12.25 -6.17
N GLY A 14 -7.54 11.11 -6.58
CA GLY A 14 -7.05 9.78 -6.20
C GLY A 14 -5.68 9.48 -6.79
N GLY A 15 -5.46 9.84 -8.06
CA GLY A 15 -4.19 9.68 -8.75
C GLY A 15 -3.05 10.41 -8.05
N MET A 16 -3.25 11.68 -7.64
CA MET A 16 -2.23 12.44 -6.93
C MET A 16 -2.03 11.96 -5.49
N PHE A 17 -3.09 11.58 -4.76
CA PHE A 17 -2.98 11.02 -3.41
C PHE A 17 -2.17 9.72 -3.39
N LEU A 18 -2.52 8.77 -4.26
CA LEU A 18 -1.79 7.50 -4.40
C LEU A 18 -0.38 7.72 -4.98
N GLY A 19 -0.23 8.71 -5.85
CA GLY A 19 1.06 9.10 -6.42
C GLY A 19 2.02 9.61 -5.36
N MET A 20 1.53 10.39 -4.39
CA MET A 20 2.33 10.81 -3.23
C MET A 20 2.80 9.61 -2.40
N LEU A 21 1.93 8.66 -2.08
CA LEU A 21 2.31 7.44 -1.35
C LEU A 21 3.43 6.67 -2.08
N PHE A 22 3.33 6.55 -3.41
CA PHE A 22 4.35 5.88 -4.21
C PHE A 22 5.66 6.68 -4.30
N LEU A 23 5.57 8.00 -4.48
CA LEU A 23 6.75 8.87 -4.61
C LEU A 23 7.51 9.00 -3.28
N ASP A 24 6.80 8.98 -2.17
CA ASP A 24 7.41 8.96 -0.84
C ASP A 24 8.17 7.65 -0.62
N PHE A 25 7.51 6.52 -0.91
CA PHE A 25 8.13 5.20 -0.86
C PHE A 25 9.37 5.07 -1.75
N ILE A 26 9.33 5.55 -3.01
CA ILE A 26 10.44 5.38 -3.94
C ILE A 26 11.65 6.28 -3.64
N PHE A 27 11.44 7.35 -2.87
CA PHE A 27 12.49 8.29 -2.47
C PHE A 27 13.04 8.03 -1.07
N GLU A 28 12.41 7.14 -0.29
CA GLU A 28 12.93 6.71 1.01
C GLU A 28 14.12 5.76 0.84
N ASP A 29 15.19 6.00 1.60
CA ASP A 29 16.36 5.10 1.66
C ASP A 29 15.99 3.83 2.43
N ARG A 30 15.84 2.69 1.74
CA ARG A 30 15.51 1.39 2.33
C ARG A 30 16.59 0.34 2.07
N ASP A 31 16.83 -0.53 3.06
CA ASP A 31 17.89 -1.55 3.02
C ASP A 31 17.59 -2.70 2.05
N ILE A 32 16.31 -2.97 1.81
CA ILE A 32 15.83 -4.01 0.90
C ILE A 32 15.19 -3.31 -0.29
N THR A 33 15.61 -3.66 -1.50
CA THR A 33 15.10 -3.09 -2.76
C THR A 33 14.66 -4.22 -3.68
N TRP A 34 13.47 -4.12 -4.29
CA TRP A 34 12.96 -5.14 -5.19
C TRP A 34 13.46 -4.92 -6.63
N LEU A 35 13.41 -3.67 -7.11
CA LEU A 35 14.06 -3.25 -8.35
C LEU A 35 15.31 -2.42 -8.04
N THR A 36 16.37 -3.06 -7.55
CA THR A 36 17.62 -2.40 -7.13
C THR A 36 18.25 -1.46 -8.20
N TRP A 37 18.04 -1.73 -9.49
CA TRP A 37 18.51 -0.89 -10.59
C TRP A 37 17.76 0.44 -10.78
N LEU A 38 16.51 0.53 -10.32
CA LEU A 38 15.63 1.69 -10.50
C LEU A 38 15.44 2.44 -9.17
N GLU A 39 15.39 1.71 -8.05
CA GLU A 39 15.20 2.25 -6.70
C GLU A 39 16.47 2.97 -6.18
N ARG A 40 17.68 2.41 -6.37
CA ARG A 40 18.93 3.04 -5.90
C ARG A 40 19.24 4.44 -6.47
N PRO A 41 19.11 4.70 -7.80
CA PRO A 41 19.34 6.04 -8.32
C PRO A 41 18.25 7.03 -7.91
N LEU A 42 17.01 6.59 -7.70
CA LEU A 42 15.91 7.45 -7.24
C LEU A 42 16.02 7.78 -5.75
N ALA A 43 16.35 6.81 -4.89
CA ALA A 43 16.57 7.01 -3.45
C ALA A 43 17.71 8.00 -3.18
N SER A 44 18.80 7.94 -3.95
CA SER A 44 19.89 8.91 -3.85
C SER A 44 19.48 10.35 -4.19
N VAL A 45 18.40 10.55 -4.97
CA VAL A 45 17.87 11.88 -5.31
C VAL A 45 16.87 12.34 -4.22
N GLY A 46 16.28 11.41 -3.48
CA GLY A 46 15.30 11.59 -2.41
C GLY A 46 15.77 12.26 -1.12
N LYS A 47 17.05 12.63 -0.98
CA LYS A 47 17.60 13.33 0.21
C LYS A 47 16.98 14.70 0.54
N LEU A 48 16.03 15.16 -0.27
CA LEU A 48 15.20 16.31 0.01
C LEU A 48 13.79 15.78 0.32
N ASP A 49 13.38 15.84 1.59
CA ASP A 49 12.05 15.38 2.06
C ASP A 49 10.89 15.97 1.25
N GLN A 50 11.10 17.10 0.54
CA GLN A 50 10.09 17.75 -0.29
C GLN A 50 10.16 17.38 -1.78
N LEU A 51 11.08 16.52 -2.20
CA LEU A 51 11.21 16.14 -3.61
C LEU A 51 9.95 15.42 -4.12
N SER A 52 9.36 14.54 -3.30
CA SER A 52 8.11 13.83 -3.62
C SER A 52 7.01 14.83 -3.99
N VAL A 53 6.83 15.89 -3.19
CA VAL A 53 5.86 16.96 -3.43
C VAL A 53 6.17 17.74 -4.72
N VAL A 54 7.44 18.07 -4.97
CA VAL A 54 7.84 18.81 -6.18
C VAL A 54 7.58 17.99 -7.44
N VAL A 55 7.93 16.70 -7.42
CA VAL A 55 7.68 15.77 -8.53
C VAL A 55 6.19 15.57 -8.73
N ALA A 56 5.41 15.43 -7.66
CA ALA A 56 3.95 15.32 -7.72
C ALA A 56 3.31 16.57 -8.33
N LEU A 57 3.70 17.77 -7.90
CA LEU A 57 3.21 19.02 -8.49
C LEU A 57 3.59 19.17 -9.97
N GLY A 58 4.80 18.73 -10.35
CA GLY A 58 5.23 18.65 -11.74
C GLY A 58 4.36 17.69 -12.55
N ALA A 59 4.14 16.47 -12.06
CA ALA A 59 3.28 15.46 -12.69
C ALA A 59 1.83 15.94 -12.82
N LEU A 60 1.28 16.60 -11.79
CA LEU A 60 -0.04 17.22 -11.82
C LEU A 60 -0.12 18.29 -12.90
N THR A 61 0.88 19.17 -12.98
CA THR A 61 0.92 20.25 -13.98
C THR A 61 0.95 19.69 -15.39
N VAL A 62 1.81 18.68 -15.65
CA VAL A 62 1.90 18.01 -16.95
C VAL A 62 0.59 17.33 -17.30
N THR A 63 -0.01 16.61 -16.36
CA THR A 63 -1.28 15.90 -16.56
C THR A 63 -2.42 16.88 -16.83
N ALA A 64 -2.52 17.96 -16.06
CA ALA A 64 -3.54 18.99 -16.24
C ALA A 64 -3.42 19.68 -17.60
N GLN A 65 -2.21 19.87 -18.14
CA GLN A 65 -2.02 20.53 -19.44
C GLN A 65 -2.19 19.59 -20.64
N LEU A 66 -1.75 18.34 -20.53
CA LEU A 66 -1.73 17.40 -21.65
C LEU A 66 -2.98 16.53 -21.75
N LEU A 67 -3.57 16.19 -20.60
CA LEU A 67 -4.64 15.20 -20.50
C LEU A 67 -6.01 15.81 -20.17
N ALA A 68 -6.08 16.90 -19.39
CA ALA A 68 -7.36 17.44 -18.95
C ALA A 68 -8.04 18.34 -19.99
N GLU A 69 -9.33 18.12 -20.23
CA GLU A 69 -10.18 19.05 -20.98
C GLU A 69 -10.47 20.33 -20.18
N ASN A 70 -10.57 20.22 -18.86
CA ASN A 70 -10.72 21.32 -17.91
C ASN A 70 -9.55 21.33 -16.91
N PRO A 71 -8.41 21.98 -17.25
CA PRO A 71 -7.21 21.97 -16.41
C PRO A 71 -7.45 22.49 -15.00
N GLY A 72 -8.30 23.51 -14.84
CA GLY A 72 -8.60 24.12 -13.55
C GLY A 72 -9.20 23.13 -12.55
N THR A 73 -10.17 22.32 -12.98
CA THR A 73 -10.79 21.29 -12.14
C THR A 73 -9.78 20.21 -11.73
N VAL A 74 -8.97 19.73 -12.69
CA VAL A 74 -7.95 18.71 -12.44
C VAL A 74 -6.86 19.22 -11.51
N MET A 75 -6.40 20.47 -11.67
CA MET A 75 -5.42 21.08 -10.78
C MET A 75 -5.94 21.23 -9.36
N VAL A 76 -7.18 21.72 -9.18
CA VAL A 76 -7.77 21.87 -7.83
C VAL A 76 -7.98 20.51 -7.18
N SER A 77 -8.56 19.54 -7.89
CA SER A 77 -8.80 18.21 -7.34
C SER A 77 -7.49 17.46 -7.04
N GLY A 78 -6.51 17.52 -7.93
CA GLY A 78 -5.19 16.93 -7.70
C GLY A 78 -4.44 17.61 -6.54
N ALA A 79 -4.51 18.94 -6.43
CA ALA A 79 -3.92 19.66 -5.30
C ALA A 79 -4.59 19.29 -3.97
N LEU A 80 -5.91 19.09 -3.95
CA LEU A 80 -6.61 18.56 -2.78
C LEU A 80 -6.14 17.14 -2.44
N GLY A 81 -5.85 16.29 -3.43
CA GLY A 81 -5.27 14.95 -3.19
C GLY A 81 -3.91 15.02 -2.51
N ILE A 82 -3.01 15.88 -2.99
CA ILE A 82 -1.70 16.13 -2.37
C ILE A 82 -1.86 16.70 -0.96
N LEU A 83 -2.76 17.66 -0.77
CA LEU A 83 -3.05 18.26 0.53
C LEU A 83 -3.56 17.23 1.53
N THR A 84 -4.50 16.37 1.13
CA THR A 84 -5.02 15.30 1.98
C THR A 84 -3.91 14.35 2.41
N TYR A 85 -3.02 13.95 1.49
CA TYR A 85 -1.86 13.13 1.84
C TYR A 85 -0.97 13.80 2.89
N LEU A 86 -0.57 15.06 2.65
CA LEU A 86 0.27 15.83 3.57
C LEU A 86 -0.36 15.99 4.96
N LEU A 87 -1.67 16.23 5.02
CA LEU A 87 -2.39 16.33 6.29
C LEU A 87 -2.42 15.00 7.04
N VAL A 88 -2.69 13.88 6.35
CA VAL A 88 -2.73 12.56 6.97
C VAL A 88 -1.34 12.18 7.48
N ASN A 89 -0.28 12.39 6.68
CA ASN A 89 1.09 12.08 7.08
C ASN A 89 1.56 12.97 8.23
N GLY A 90 1.33 14.28 8.14
CA GLY A 90 1.73 15.22 9.18
C GLY A 90 0.99 15.03 10.51
N LEU A 91 -0.26 14.54 10.49
CA LEU A 91 -0.98 14.16 11.71
C LEU A 91 -0.36 12.91 12.36
N GLY A 92 0.13 11.96 11.57
CA GLY A 92 0.86 10.80 12.08
C GLY A 92 2.11 11.21 12.85
N GLU A 93 2.93 12.06 12.23
CA GLU A 93 4.16 12.61 12.86
C GLU A 93 3.86 13.37 14.16
N LEU A 94 2.76 14.16 14.18
CA LEU A 94 2.38 14.92 15.38
C LEU A 94 1.93 14.01 16.53
N PHE A 95 1.26 12.90 16.24
CA PHE A 95 0.88 11.91 17.25
C PHE A 95 2.07 11.10 17.76
N GLU A 96 3.05 10.79 16.91
CA GLU A 96 4.32 10.19 17.33
C GLU A 96 5.15 11.15 18.19
N ALA A 97 5.26 12.42 17.79
CA ALA A 97 5.99 13.43 18.55
C ALA A 97 5.30 13.81 19.88
N GLY A 98 3.96 13.75 19.94
CA GLY A 98 3.17 14.06 21.12
C GLY A 98 2.95 12.90 22.10
N GLY A 99 3.24 11.66 21.68
CA GLY A 99 3.10 10.45 22.50
C GLY A 99 4.27 10.16 23.45
N GLY A 100 5.27 11.03 23.49
CA GLY A 100 6.54 10.81 24.19
C GLY A 100 6.58 11.13 25.68
N ASP A 101 5.45 11.31 26.40
CA ASP A 101 5.50 11.70 27.83
C ASP A 101 4.62 10.93 28.80
N GLU A 102 3.91 9.84 28.44
CA GLU A 102 3.27 9.01 29.48
C GLU A 102 3.31 7.50 29.18
N THR A 103 4.01 6.79 30.08
CA THR A 103 3.93 5.37 30.47
C THR A 103 4.98 4.40 29.92
N ASP A 104 6.08 4.27 30.68
CA ASP A 104 6.84 3.02 30.82
C ASP A 104 5.88 1.87 31.16
N VAL A 105 5.65 0.95 30.22
CA VAL A 105 5.29 -0.42 30.54
C VAL A 105 6.30 -1.32 29.85
N SER A 106 7.24 -1.77 30.65
CA SER A 106 8.12 -2.89 30.38
C SER A 106 7.29 -4.13 30.01
N ASP A 107 7.37 -4.54 28.76
CA ASP A 107 7.27 -5.95 28.37
C ASP A 107 8.38 -6.19 27.34
N GLU A 108 9.44 -6.86 27.82
CA GLU A 108 10.47 -7.48 27.00
C GLU A 108 9.83 -8.58 26.11
N ASP A 109 10.46 -8.86 24.97
CA ASP A 109 10.08 -9.87 23.95
C ASP A 109 9.08 -9.47 22.84
N ALA A 110 9.48 -8.51 21.99
CA ALA A 110 9.17 -8.56 20.56
C ALA A 110 10.36 -8.05 19.73
N ALA A 111 11.33 -8.93 19.49
CA ALA A 111 12.45 -8.66 18.60
C ALA A 111 12.01 -8.66 17.13
N GLY A 112 12.04 -7.48 16.51
CA GLY A 112 11.98 -7.28 15.06
C GLY A 112 12.16 -5.79 14.75
N PRO A 113 13.05 -5.39 13.82
CA PRO A 113 13.39 -3.99 13.64
C PRO A 113 12.21 -3.22 13.05
N ALA A 114 11.73 -2.25 13.83
CA ALA A 114 10.85 -1.19 13.35
C ALA A 114 11.63 -0.29 12.39
N THR A 115 11.45 -0.52 11.09
CA THR A 115 11.85 0.41 10.05
C THR A 115 10.78 0.41 8.97
N SER A 116 9.95 1.44 8.98
CA SER A 116 9.76 2.32 7.82
C SER A 116 8.45 3.08 7.93
N SER A 117 8.53 4.35 7.55
CA SER A 117 7.39 5.24 7.45
C SER A 117 6.43 4.72 6.38
N GLY A 118 5.13 4.72 6.69
CA GLY A 118 4.11 4.18 5.79
C GLY A 118 2.94 3.55 6.55
N ALA A 119 1.93 4.37 6.85
CA ALA A 119 0.53 3.96 7.11
C ALA A 119 0.29 2.67 7.95
N GLY A 120 1.12 2.40 8.95
CA GLY A 120 1.07 1.14 9.71
C GLY A 120 1.60 1.22 11.15
N GLY A 121 1.95 2.40 11.65
CA GLY A 121 2.39 2.60 13.04
C GLY A 121 1.21 2.51 14.01
N MET A 122 0.83 1.28 14.39
CA MET A 122 -0.24 1.04 15.35
C MET A 122 0.25 1.30 16.78
N ILE A 123 0.31 2.58 17.16
CA ILE A 123 0.43 2.99 18.56
C ILE A 123 -0.84 2.50 19.25
N LEU A 124 -0.69 1.64 20.26
CA LEU A 124 -1.75 1.22 21.17
C LEU A 124 -2.27 2.44 21.96
N ALA A 125 -3.08 3.26 21.30
CA ALA A 125 -3.65 4.45 21.87
C ALA A 125 -5.00 4.11 22.52
N SER A 126 -5.25 4.77 23.65
CA SER A 126 -6.45 4.76 24.51
C SER A 126 -7.76 4.27 23.87
N GLY A 127 -8.68 3.66 24.63
CA GLY A 127 -9.92 3.04 24.09
C GLY A 127 -10.77 3.89 23.12
N LYS A 128 -10.62 5.21 23.10
CA LYS A 128 -11.20 6.09 22.05
C LYS A 128 -10.47 5.97 20.71
N ALA A 129 -9.14 5.98 20.69
CA ALA A 129 -8.34 5.78 19.49
C ALA A 129 -8.54 4.38 18.89
N ALA A 130 -8.59 3.33 19.73
CA ALA A 130 -8.95 1.98 19.28
C ALA A 130 -10.36 1.91 18.64
N PHE A 131 -11.34 2.64 19.20
CA PHE A 131 -12.68 2.73 18.61
C PHE A 131 -12.71 3.50 17.27
N PHE A 132 -11.97 4.61 17.15
CA PHE A 132 -11.84 5.34 15.89
C PHE A 132 -11.11 4.52 14.83
N LEU A 133 -10.07 3.76 15.22
CA LEU A 133 -9.37 2.85 14.33
C LEU A 133 -10.29 1.71 13.87
N PHE A 134 -11.09 1.14 14.77
CA PHE A 134 -12.11 0.14 14.40
C PHE A 134 -13.11 0.69 13.39
N LEU A 135 -13.68 1.88 13.64
CA LEU A 135 -14.57 2.54 12.68
C LEU A 135 -13.86 2.85 11.36
N TYR A 136 -12.60 3.28 11.40
CA TYR A 136 -11.81 3.54 10.19
C TYR A 136 -11.63 2.27 9.35
N LEU A 137 -11.25 1.15 9.97
CA LEU A 137 -11.09 -0.13 9.28
C LEU A 137 -12.42 -0.66 8.72
N GLU A 138 -13.52 -0.52 9.48
CA GLU A 138 -14.85 -0.93 9.01
C GLU A 138 -15.33 -0.06 7.83
N VAL A 139 -15.04 1.25 7.84
CA VAL A 139 -15.34 2.15 6.72
C VAL A 139 -14.49 1.81 5.50
N LEU A 140 -13.23 1.44 5.70
CA LEU A 140 -12.32 1.01 4.65
C LEU A 140 -12.83 -0.29 4.00
N ASP A 141 -13.20 -1.29 4.81
CA ASP A 141 -13.79 -2.56 4.35
C ASP A 141 -15.16 -2.35 3.66
N ALA A 142 -16.00 -1.45 4.21
CA ALA A 142 -17.28 -1.07 3.60
C ALA A 142 -17.09 -0.38 2.24
N SER A 143 -16.11 0.51 2.12
CA SER A 143 -15.80 1.21 0.87
C SER A 143 -15.29 0.25 -0.20
N PHE A 144 -14.42 -0.70 0.17
CA PHE A 144 -13.93 -1.74 -0.73
C PHE A 144 -15.02 -2.77 -1.11
N SER A 145 -15.91 -3.11 -0.19
CA SER A 145 -17.05 -4.00 -0.51
C SER A 145 -18.09 -3.33 -1.40
N PHE A 146 -18.26 -2.00 -1.30
CA PHE A 146 -19.16 -1.23 -2.17
C PHE A 146 -18.73 -1.28 -3.63
N ASP A 147 -17.45 -1.12 -3.93
CA ASP A 147 -16.90 -1.26 -5.29
C ASP A 147 -17.15 -2.66 -5.87
N GLY A 148 -17.09 -3.70 -5.03
CA GLY A 148 -17.42 -5.07 -5.42
C GLY A 148 -18.88 -5.24 -5.88
N VAL A 149 -19.83 -4.55 -5.24
CA VAL A 149 -21.25 -4.56 -5.64
C VAL A 149 -21.46 -3.82 -6.95
N ILE A 150 -20.83 -2.65 -7.13
CA ILE A 150 -20.93 -1.86 -8.37
C ILE A 150 -20.32 -2.63 -9.56
N GLY A 151 -19.17 -3.27 -9.36
CA GLY A 151 -18.56 -4.14 -10.37
C GLY A 151 -19.43 -5.36 -10.71
N ALA A 152 -20.10 -5.97 -9.73
CA ALA A 152 -21.00 -7.08 -9.97
C ALA A 152 -22.22 -6.69 -10.82
N PHE A 153 -22.71 -5.45 -10.68
CA PHE A 153 -23.78 -4.89 -11.51
C PHE A 153 -23.38 -4.74 -13.00
N ALA A 154 -22.09 -4.70 -13.32
CA ALA A 154 -21.62 -4.70 -14.71
C ALA A 154 -21.82 -6.07 -15.38
N ILE A 155 -21.92 -7.15 -14.60
CA ILE A 155 -22.09 -8.52 -15.09
C ILE A 155 -23.57 -8.94 -15.08
N THR A 156 -24.30 -8.64 -14.01
CA THR A 156 -25.70 -9.05 -13.85
C THR A 156 -26.49 -8.05 -13.02
N GLN A 157 -27.80 -7.92 -13.30
CA GLN A 157 -28.71 -7.07 -12.52
C GLN A 157 -29.52 -7.86 -11.47
N ASP A 158 -29.35 -9.19 -11.43
CA ASP A 158 -30.04 -10.02 -10.45
C ASP A 158 -29.37 -9.90 -9.08
N ILE A 159 -30.05 -9.22 -8.17
CA ILE A 159 -29.57 -8.96 -6.82
C ILE A 159 -29.32 -10.24 -6.02
N PHE A 160 -30.03 -11.33 -6.31
CA PHE A 160 -29.80 -12.61 -5.62
C PHE A 160 -28.49 -13.26 -6.08
N ILE A 161 -28.19 -13.18 -7.39
CA ILE A 161 -26.91 -13.69 -7.92
C ILE A 161 -25.74 -12.88 -7.37
N ILE A 162 -25.85 -11.54 -7.33
CA ILE A 162 -24.83 -10.66 -6.74
C ILE A 162 -24.62 -10.99 -5.26
N ALA A 163 -25.71 -11.07 -4.48
CA ALA A 163 -25.64 -11.34 -3.05
C ALA A 163 -24.99 -12.71 -2.74
N VAL A 164 -25.34 -13.76 -3.51
CA VAL A 164 -24.73 -15.09 -3.36
C VAL A 164 -23.25 -15.05 -3.75
N GLY A 165 -22.90 -14.43 -4.88
CA GLY A 165 -21.53 -14.35 -5.36
C GLY A 165 -20.61 -13.60 -4.39
N LEU A 166 -21.02 -12.40 -3.96
CA LEU A 166 -20.28 -11.61 -2.98
C LEU A 166 -20.25 -12.27 -1.61
N GLY A 167 -21.34 -12.93 -1.19
CA GLY A 167 -21.39 -13.67 0.08
C GLY A 167 -20.40 -14.84 0.12
N VAL A 168 -20.32 -15.62 -0.97
CA VAL A 168 -19.31 -16.69 -1.10
C VAL A 168 -17.90 -16.11 -1.15
N GLY A 169 -17.69 -15.04 -1.92
CA GLY A 169 -16.40 -14.35 -2.01
C GLY A 169 -15.91 -13.84 -0.65
N ALA A 170 -16.79 -13.16 0.10
CA ALA A 170 -16.49 -12.64 1.43
C ALA A 170 -16.15 -13.77 2.43
N LEU A 171 -16.89 -14.88 2.41
CA LEU A 171 -16.57 -16.05 3.23
C LEU A 171 -15.22 -16.66 2.86
N TYR A 172 -14.88 -16.73 1.56
CA TYR A 172 -13.60 -17.24 1.09
C TYR A 172 -12.43 -16.35 1.54
N ILE A 173 -12.50 -15.04 1.29
CA ILE A 173 -11.45 -14.09 1.70
C ILE A 173 -11.29 -14.09 3.22
N ARG A 174 -12.39 -14.10 3.98
CA ARG A 174 -12.36 -14.21 5.45
C ARG A 174 -11.70 -15.52 5.92
N SER A 175 -11.99 -16.64 5.28
CA SER A 175 -11.37 -17.92 5.65
C SER A 175 -9.87 -17.92 5.35
N LEU A 176 -9.45 -17.29 4.25
CA LEU A 176 -8.06 -17.15 3.86
C LEU A 176 -7.28 -16.26 4.85
N THR A 177 -7.83 -15.12 5.24
CA THR A 177 -7.17 -14.23 6.22
C THR A 177 -7.02 -14.91 7.57
N VAL A 178 -8.06 -15.58 8.09
CA VAL A 178 -7.97 -16.34 9.34
C VAL A 178 -6.94 -17.46 9.25
N TYR A 179 -6.88 -18.17 8.11
CA TYR A 179 -5.90 -19.23 7.87
C TYR A 179 -4.46 -18.69 7.84
N LEU A 180 -4.21 -17.58 7.15
CA LEU A 180 -2.89 -16.95 7.05
C LEU A 180 -2.42 -16.40 8.39
N VAL A 181 -3.32 -15.82 9.20
CA VAL A 181 -3.02 -15.37 10.57
C VAL A 181 -2.61 -16.55 11.45
N HIS A 182 -3.34 -17.67 11.41
CA HIS A 182 -3.00 -18.86 12.21
C HIS A 182 -1.66 -19.49 11.80
N LYS A 183 -1.29 -19.40 10.52
CA LYS A 183 -0.06 -19.97 9.99
C LYS A 183 1.18 -19.14 10.33
N GLY A 184 1.04 -17.89 10.79
CA GLY A 184 2.16 -17.02 11.15
C GLY A 184 3.08 -16.64 9.97
N THR A 185 2.72 -17.01 8.73
CA THR A 185 3.57 -16.85 7.54
C THR A 185 3.59 -15.42 6.97
N LEU A 186 2.98 -14.44 7.64
CA LEU A 186 2.95 -13.06 7.14
C LEU A 186 4.35 -12.42 7.18
N ASN A 187 5.15 -12.76 8.19
CA ASN A 187 6.49 -12.19 8.39
C ASN A 187 7.56 -12.77 7.44
N ASP A 188 7.24 -13.84 6.70
CA ASP A 188 8.20 -14.51 5.81
C ASP A 188 8.29 -13.86 4.42
N TYR A 189 7.43 -12.88 4.12
CA TYR A 189 7.30 -12.32 2.77
C TYR A 189 7.90 -10.92 2.60
N VAL A 190 9.24 -10.86 2.64
CA VAL A 190 10.05 -9.64 2.52
C VAL A 190 9.70 -8.73 1.32
N TYR A 191 9.36 -9.30 0.16
CA TYR A 191 9.11 -8.51 -1.05
C TYR A 191 7.65 -8.09 -1.28
N LEU A 192 6.72 -8.52 -0.41
CA LEU A 192 5.29 -8.30 -0.65
C LEU A 192 4.90 -6.82 -0.49
N GLU A 193 5.49 -6.12 0.48
CA GLU A 193 5.31 -4.68 0.69
C GLU A 193 5.70 -3.86 -0.55
N HIS A 194 6.86 -4.19 -1.14
CA HIS A 194 7.37 -3.55 -2.34
C HIS A 194 6.43 -3.77 -3.53
N GLY A 195 5.94 -4.99 -3.72
CA GLY A 195 4.97 -5.32 -4.77
C GLY A 195 3.68 -4.52 -4.66
N ALA A 196 3.18 -4.35 -3.43
CA ALA A 196 1.98 -3.58 -3.16
C ALA A 196 2.18 -2.09 -3.50
N LEU A 197 3.34 -1.50 -3.14
CA LEU A 197 3.63 -0.10 -3.42
C LEU A 197 3.87 0.17 -4.92
N TRP A 198 4.51 -0.76 -5.63
CA TRP A 198 4.57 -0.72 -7.10
C TRP A 198 3.19 -0.83 -7.76
N ALA A 199 2.28 -1.65 -7.21
CA ALA A 199 0.90 -1.71 -7.67
C ALA A 199 0.14 -0.39 -7.43
N ILE A 200 0.37 0.27 -6.28
CA ILE A 200 -0.21 1.59 -5.98
C ILE A 200 0.32 2.66 -6.95
N GLY A 201 1.61 2.65 -7.27
CA GLY A 201 2.20 3.57 -8.26
C GLY A 201 1.64 3.35 -9.68
N ALA A 202 1.45 2.08 -10.07
CA ALA A 202 0.81 1.73 -11.33
C ALA A 202 -0.65 2.21 -11.37
N LEU A 203 -1.40 2.01 -10.28
CA LEU A 203 -2.78 2.47 -10.16
C LEU A 203 -2.88 4.00 -10.24
N SER A 204 -2.03 4.72 -9.51
CA SER A 204 -1.92 6.19 -9.59
C SER A 204 -1.70 6.66 -11.03
N THR A 205 -0.75 6.04 -11.73
CA THR A 205 -0.44 6.37 -13.13
C THR A 205 -1.65 6.11 -14.04
N VAL A 206 -2.33 4.97 -13.87
CA VAL A 206 -3.52 4.65 -14.66
C VAL A 206 -4.66 5.63 -14.39
N LEU A 207 -4.87 6.06 -13.14
CA LEU A 207 -5.86 7.09 -12.81
C LEU A 207 -5.53 8.44 -13.47
N LEU A 208 -4.27 8.85 -13.49
CA LEU A 208 -3.88 10.09 -14.18
C LEU A 208 -4.07 9.98 -15.69
N VAL A 209 -3.74 8.82 -16.28
CA VAL A 209 -3.97 8.54 -17.71
C VAL A 209 -5.46 8.47 -18.05
N SER A 210 -6.29 7.98 -17.12
CA SER A 210 -7.73 7.81 -17.32
C SER A 210 -8.51 9.12 -17.42
N ILE A 211 -7.87 10.26 -17.11
CA ILE A 211 -8.41 11.60 -17.33
C ILE A 211 -8.72 11.86 -18.81
N LYS A 212 -7.93 11.27 -19.73
CA LYS A 212 -8.11 11.45 -21.18
C LYS A 212 -8.43 10.16 -21.93
N PHE A 213 -7.82 9.06 -21.51
CA PHE A 213 -7.94 7.78 -22.21
C PHE A 213 -8.78 6.83 -21.37
N GLU A 214 -9.88 6.32 -21.92
CA GLU A 214 -10.64 5.28 -21.23
C GLU A 214 -9.78 4.01 -21.11
N VAL A 215 -9.29 3.74 -19.90
CA VAL A 215 -8.51 2.54 -19.61
C VAL A 215 -9.48 1.44 -19.18
N PRO A 216 -9.52 0.29 -19.87
CA PRO A 216 -10.38 -0.81 -19.47
C PRO A 216 -10.05 -1.26 -18.05
N GLU A 217 -11.07 -1.39 -17.19
CA GLU A 217 -10.93 -1.82 -15.80
C GLU A 217 -10.17 -3.15 -15.67
N LEU A 218 -10.36 -4.06 -16.64
CA LEU A 218 -9.65 -5.33 -16.72
C LEU A 218 -8.14 -5.12 -16.82
N VAL A 219 -7.68 -4.16 -17.62
CA VAL A 219 -6.24 -3.88 -17.80
C VAL A 219 -5.67 -3.29 -16.53
N THR A 220 -6.36 -2.32 -15.93
CA THR A 220 -5.97 -1.72 -14.65
C THR A 220 -5.85 -2.77 -13.54
N GLY A 221 -6.85 -3.65 -13.42
CA GLY A 221 -6.87 -4.73 -12.44
C GLY A 221 -5.76 -5.77 -12.68
N LEU A 222 -5.53 -6.17 -13.93
CA LEU A 222 -4.48 -7.14 -14.27
C LEU A 222 -3.07 -6.59 -14.00
N ILE A 223 -2.83 -5.29 -14.20
CA ILE A 223 -1.54 -4.67 -13.86
C ILE A 223 -1.30 -4.77 -12.35
N GLY A 224 -2.28 -4.40 -11.53
CA GLY A 224 -2.18 -4.50 -10.06
C GLY A 224 -1.95 -5.93 -9.59
N VAL A 225 -2.78 -6.87 -10.06
CA VAL A 225 -2.64 -8.31 -9.75
C VAL A 225 -1.29 -8.84 -10.23
N GLY A 226 -0.80 -8.39 -11.38
CA GLY A 226 0.51 -8.77 -11.92
C GLY A 226 1.66 -8.37 -11.00
N PHE A 227 1.68 -7.13 -10.50
CA PHE A 227 2.70 -6.67 -9.56
C PHE A 227 2.66 -7.45 -8.24
N ILE A 228 1.47 -7.63 -7.66
CA ILE A 228 1.29 -8.38 -6.40
C ILE A 228 1.71 -9.84 -6.58
N ALA A 229 1.28 -10.49 -7.67
CA ALA A 229 1.64 -11.89 -7.95
C ALA A 229 3.14 -12.05 -8.21
N ALA A 230 3.77 -11.12 -8.94
CA ALA A 230 5.21 -11.13 -9.19
C ALA A 230 6.00 -10.99 -7.88
N ALA A 231 5.59 -10.06 -7.00
CA ALA A 231 6.20 -9.89 -5.70
C ALA A 231 6.00 -11.12 -4.80
N PHE A 232 4.80 -11.72 -4.80
CA PHE A 232 4.53 -12.95 -4.08
C PHE A 232 5.42 -14.10 -4.57
N ILE A 233 5.51 -14.32 -5.88
CA ILE A 233 6.37 -15.38 -6.47
C ILE A 233 7.85 -15.14 -6.15
N SER A 234 8.31 -13.90 -6.26
CA SER A 234 9.68 -13.50 -5.90
C SER A 234 9.96 -13.80 -4.43
N SER A 235 8.98 -13.52 -3.55
CA SER A 235 9.06 -13.78 -2.12
C SER A 235 9.09 -15.28 -1.78
N LEU A 236 8.26 -16.10 -2.45
CA LEU A 236 8.32 -17.55 -2.32
C LEU A 236 9.65 -18.13 -2.80
N SER A 237 10.20 -17.59 -3.89
CA SER A 237 11.50 -18.03 -4.42
C SER A 237 12.65 -17.67 -3.49
N HIS A 238 12.55 -16.56 -2.75
CA HIS A 238 13.55 -16.14 -1.78
C HIS A 238 13.49 -17.00 -0.50
N ASN A 239 12.30 -17.19 0.06
CA ASN A 239 12.08 -18.04 1.24
C ASN A 239 12.51 -19.52 0.98
N ARG A 240 12.33 -20.02 -0.26
CA ARG A 240 12.85 -21.34 -0.67
C ARG A 240 14.38 -21.43 -0.78
N ARG A 241 15.08 -20.30 -0.98
CA ARG A 241 16.54 -20.26 -1.06
C ARG A 241 17.19 -20.13 0.31
N GLU A 242 16.56 -19.43 1.24
CA GLU A 242 17.04 -19.29 2.62
C GLU A 242 16.73 -20.55 3.46
N GLY A 243 15.62 -21.24 3.19
CA GLY A 243 15.37 -22.59 3.74
C GLY A 243 16.29 -23.70 3.20
N ALA A 244 17.28 -23.35 2.35
CA ALA A 244 18.23 -24.26 1.74
C ALA A 244 19.69 -23.96 2.13
N GLU A 245 19.95 -23.27 3.25
CA GLU A 245 21.20 -23.51 3.97
C GLU A 245 21.07 -24.83 4.74
N PRO A 246 21.83 -25.88 4.38
CA PRO A 246 21.88 -27.09 5.18
C PRO A 246 22.48 -26.75 6.54
N LEU A 247 21.87 -27.28 7.59
CA LEU A 247 22.43 -27.41 8.94
C LEU A 247 23.69 -28.29 8.94
N ASP A 248 24.73 -27.90 8.21
CA ASP A 248 26.05 -28.56 8.18
C ASP A 248 27.15 -27.50 8.29
N ALA A 249 27.19 -26.83 9.44
CA ALA A 249 28.38 -26.17 9.93
C ALA A 249 28.57 -26.49 11.43
N ALA A 250 29.22 -27.63 11.66
CA ALA A 250 30.00 -27.96 12.84
C ALA A 250 29.26 -28.23 14.17
N SER A 251 28.57 -29.37 14.21
CA SER A 251 28.81 -30.33 15.30
C SER A 251 30.27 -30.82 15.19
N GLY A 252 31.16 -30.32 16.04
CA GLY A 252 32.58 -30.66 15.93
C GLY A 252 33.53 -29.99 16.92
N HIS A 253 33.18 -29.91 18.19
CA HIS A 253 34.20 -29.99 19.24
C HIS A 253 33.63 -30.71 20.46
N ASP A 254 33.79 -32.03 20.44
CA ASP A 254 33.63 -32.86 21.61
C ASP A 254 34.60 -32.41 22.71
N VAL A 255 34.01 -32.31 23.90
CA VAL A 255 34.69 -32.35 25.17
C VAL A 255 35.54 -33.62 25.23
N ALA A 256 36.87 -33.46 25.20
CA ALA A 256 37.78 -34.43 25.79
C ALA A 256 38.19 -33.92 27.17
N ALA A 257 37.53 -34.44 28.20
CA ALA A 257 38.12 -34.53 29.52
C ALA A 257 39.19 -35.63 29.52
N ASP A 258 40.18 -35.45 30.40
CA ASP A 258 41.10 -36.46 30.99
C ASP A 258 42.57 -36.33 30.57
N THR A 259 43.31 -35.47 31.31
CA THR A 259 44.48 -35.82 32.17
C THR A 259 44.96 -34.58 32.93
#